data_AF-A0A536SPS7-F1
#
_entry.id   AF-A0A536SPS7-F1
#
_cell.length_a   1.000
_cell.length_b   1.000
_cell.length_c   1.000
_cell.angle_alpha   90.00
_cell.angle_beta   90.00
_cell.angle_gamma   90.00
#
_symmetry.space_group_name_H-M   'P 1'
#
loop_
_entity.id
_entity.type
_entity.pdbx_description
1 polymer ?
#
loop_
_entity_poly.entity_id
_entity_poly.type
_entity_poly.pdbx_seq_one_letter_code
_entity_poly.pdbx_strand_id
1 'polypeptide(L)'
;MPYRMRAAIAVVAIGLGACAAEVVRQQADFTPVAAAAARAEIEITEDVEVPVSRNYNRVLARGSRWQLVGTTPQGRVYRRSDGVFTVEGAHVHEAYLVLAGDRLVGFYLPVEKAFSPTTPVTIKFK
;
A
#
# COMPACT_ATOMS: atom_id res chain seq x y z
N MET A 1 69.65 -7.74 1.45
CA MET A 1 68.70 -8.85 1.22
C MET A 1 67.29 -8.34 1.51
N PRO A 2 66.33 -8.47 0.56
CA PRO A 2 65.02 -7.83 0.62
C PRO A 2 63.96 -8.76 1.23
N TYR A 3 63.08 -8.26 2.11
CA TYR A 3 61.81 -8.94 2.42
C TYR A 3 60.64 -7.97 2.34
N ARG A 4 60.14 -7.88 1.10
CA ARG A 4 58.74 -7.73 0.67
C ARG A 4 57.69 -7.71 1.79
N MET A 5 56.95 -6.59 1.83
CA MET A 5 55.50 -6.53 1.63
C MET A 5 54.63 -7.44 2.52
N ARG A 6 53.82 -6.80 3.37
CA ARG A 6 52.38 -7.12 3.58
C ARG A 6 51.73 -6.01 4.39
N ALA A 7 51.22 -5.01 3.67
CA ALA A 7 50.21 -4.10 4.19
C ALA A 7 48.91 -4.90 4.36
N ALA A 8 48.40 -4.98 5.59
CA ALA A 8 47.08 -5.51 5.87
C ALA A 8 46.55 -4.85 7.14
N ILE A 9 46.14 -3.59 7.04
CA ILE A 9 45.25 -2.99 8.04
C ILE A 9 43.84 -3.11 7.47
N ALA A 10 43.09 -4.03 8.05
CA ALA A 10 41.73 -4.37 7.68
C ALA A 10 40.79 -3.20 7.95
N VAL A 11 40.17 -2.64 6.91
CA VAL A 11 39.04 -1.74 7.03
C VAL A 11 37.79 -2.59 7.24
N VAL A 12 37.36 -2.72 8.50
CA VAL A 12 36.08 -3.33 8.86
C VAL A 12 35.04 -2.22 8.91
N ALA A 13 34.38 -1.98 7.77
CA ALA A 13 33.17 -1.16 7.69
C ALA A 13 31.96 -2.09 7.75
N ILE A 14 31.49 -2.44 8.94
CA ILE A 14 30.26 -3.21 9.12
C ILE A 14 29.08 -2.25 8.95
N GLY A 15 28.32 -2.48 7.89
CA GLY A 15 27.19 -1.67 7.47
C GLY A 15 26.05 -1.67 8.48
N LEU A 16 25.56 -0.47 8.78
CA LEU A 16 24.29 -0.25 9.46
C LEU A 16 23.15 -0.47 8.44
N GLY A 17 22.83 -1.74 8.17
CA GLY A 17 21.64 -2.13 7.43
C GLY A 17 20.40 -2.01 8.32
N ALA A 18 19.90 -0.79 8.51
CA ALA A 18 18.59 -0.58 9.13
C ALA A 18 17.50 -0.97 8.12
N CYS A 19 17.08 -2.24 8.13
CA CYS A 19 15.86 -2.67 7.44
C CYS A 19 14.65 -2.12 8.21
N ALA A 20 14.29 -0.86 7.96
CA ALA A 20 12.93 -0.42 8.22
C ALA A 20 12.00 -1.22 7.29
N ALA A 21 10.99 -1.88 7.85
CA ALA A 21 10.04 -2.66 7.07
C ALA A 21 9.19 -1.72 6.20
N GLU A 22 9.57 -1.59 4.93
CA GLU A 22 8.90 -0.74 3.95
C GLU A 22 7.65 -1.45 3.38
N VAL A 23 6.65 -0.66 3.00
CA VAL A 23 5.50 -1.15 2.23
C VAL A 23 5.99 -1.75 0.90
N VAL A 24 5.59 -2.99 0.60
CA VAL A 24 5.94 -3.62 -0.69
C VAL A 24 5.24 -2.85 -1.81
N ARG A 25 6.01 -2.29 -2.75
CA ARG A 25 5.47 -1.53 -3.89
C ARG A 25 5.77 -2.24 -5.19
N GLN A 26 4.73 -2.49 -5.97
CA GLN A 26 4.80 -2.97 -7.34
C GLN A 26 4.31 -1.85 -8.25
N GLN A 27 5.03 -1.54 -9.33
CA GLN A 27 4.55 -0.56 -10.30
C GLN A 27 3.18 -0.99 -10.83
N ALA A 28 2.22 -0.06 -10.88
CA ALA A 28 0.85 -0.38 -11.23
C ALA A 28 0.34 0.49 -12.37
N ASP A 29 -0.16 -0.16 -13.42
CA ASP A 29 -0.89 0.50 -14.49
C ASP A 29 -2.26 0.93 -13.97
N PHE A 30 -2.39 2.23 -13.70
CA PHE A 30 -3.62 2.84 -13.23
C PHE A 30 -4.39 3.44 -14.41
N THR A 31 -5.62 2.98 -14.60
CA THR A 31 -6.55 3.55 -15.59
C THR A 31 -7.64 4.34 -14.85
N PRO A 32 -7.71 5.67 -15.00
CA PRO A 32 -8.79 6.47 -14.41
C PRO A 32 -10.15 6.07 -14.97
N VAL A 33 -11.19 6.06 -14.13
CA VAL A 33 -12.56 5.92 -14.64
C VAL A 33 -13.03 7.24 -15.28
N ALA A 34 -13.90 7.13 -16.29
CA ALA A 34 -14.54 8.31 -16.87
C ALA A 34 -15.32 9.09 -15.80
N ALA A 35 -15.38 10.42 -15.93
CA ALA A 35 -15.99 11.29 -14.92
C ALA A 35 -17.45 10.92 -14.55
N ALA A 36 -18.20 10.32 -15.48
CA ALA A 36 -19.55 9.81 -15.21
C ALA A 36 -19.56 8.58 -14.27
N ALA A 37 -18.58 7.69 -14.40
CA ALA A 37 -18.41 6.50 -13.55
C ALA A 37 -17.74 6.82 -12.21
N ALA A 38 -17.03 7.95 -12.10
CA ALA A 38 -16.48 8.47 -10.86
C ALA A 38 -17.56 8.85 -9.82
N ARG A 39 -18.86 8.82 -10.15
CA ARG A 39 -19.95 8.99 -9.17
C ARG A 39 -20.28 7.74 -8.36
N ALA A 40 -19.75 6.57 -8.73
CA ALA A 40 -19.97 5.35 -7.97
C ALA A 40 -19.23 5.44 -6.62
N GLU A 41 -19.99 5.51 -5.53
CA GLU A 41 -19.49 5.51 -4.16
C GLU A 41 -19.99 4.27 -3.45
N ILE A 42 -19.14 3.69 -2.61
CA ILE A 42 -19.50 2.60 -1.70
C ILE A 42 -19.39 3.07 -0.26
N GLU A 43 -20.27 2.57 0.62
CA GLU A 43 -20.20 2.79 2.06
C GLU A 43 -19.91 1.48 2.78
N ILE A 44 -18.85 1.46 3.60
CA ILE A 44 -18.49 0.28 4.40
C ILE A 44 -19.55 0.03 5.47
N THR A 45 -20.06 -1.20 5.57
CA THR A 45 -21.23 -1.51 6.42
C THR A 45 -20.88 -2.09 7.80
N GLU A 46 -19.64 -2.50 8.01
CA GLU A 46 -19.12 -3.02 9.29
C GLU A 46 -17.67 -2.62 9.48
N ASP A 47 -17.19 -2.54 10.72
CA ASP A 47 -15.77 -2.32 10.97
C ASP A 47 -14.97 -3.54 10.49
N VAL A 48 -13.97 -3.32 9.64
CA VAL A 48 -13.11 -4.39 9.11
C VAL A 48 -11.66 -4.07 9.40
N GLU A 49 -10.97 -4.98 10.09
CA GLU A 49 -9.52 -4.93 10.21
C GLU A 49 -8.88 -5.42 8.91
N VAL A 50 -8.01 -4.58 8.34
CA VAL A 50 -7.27 -4.88 7.12
C VAL A 50 -5.78 -4.88 7.43
N PRO A 51 -5.06 -5.97 7.11
CA PRO A 51 -3.62 -5.97 7.24
C PRO A 51 -3.01 -4.96 6.26
N VAL A 52 -1.97 -4.28 6.68
CA VAL A 52 -1.19 -3.36 5.85
C VAL A 52 0.25 -3.85 5.72
N SER A 53 0.82 -4.31 6.83
CA SER A 53 2.12 -4.95 6.89
C SER A 53 2.07 -6.14 7.87
N ARG A 54 3.18 -6.85 8.05
CA ARG A 54 3.22 -8.06 8.91
C ARG A 54 2.81 -7.83 10.36
N ASN A 55 2.91 -6.60 10.86
CA ASN A 55 2.69 -6.26 12.26
C ASN A 55 1.80 -5.03 12.44
N TYR A 56 1.07 -4.64 11.40
CA TYR A 56 0.23 -3.45 11.43
C TYR A 56 -1.05 -3.65 10.62
N ASN A 57 -2.18 -3.39 11.29
CA ASN A 57 -3.51 -3.42 10.73
C ASN A 57 -4.12 -2.02 10.76
N ARG A 58 -5.09 -1.78 9.87
CA ARG A 58 -5.95 -0.61 9.89
C ARG A 58 -7.40 -1.03 9.99
N VAL A 59 -8.21 -0.16 10.58
CA VAL A 59 -9.66 -0.34 10.57
C VAL A 59 -10.25 0.46 9.40
N LEU A 60 -11.00 -0.23 8.54
CA LEU A 60 -11.98 0.40 7.68
C LEU A 60 -13.26 0.58 8.48
N ALA A 61 -13.51 1.82 8.91
CA ALA A 61 -14.63 2.12 9.78
C ALA A 61 -15.96 1.97 9.05
N ARG A 62 -16.96 1.42 9.73
CA ARG A 62 -18.36 1.45 9.33
C ARG A 62 -18.79 2.89 9.04
N GLY A 63 -19.47 3.07 7.92
CA GLY A 63 -19.93 4.37 7.43
C GLY A 63 -18.88 5.16 6.66
N SER A 64 -17.63 4.67 6.57
CA SER A 64 -16.63 5.30 5.69
C SER A 64 -17.03 5.17 4.22
N ARG A 65 -16.80 6.24 3.46
CA ARG A 65 -17.27 6.37 2.08
C ARG A 65 -16.12 6.41 1.10
N TRP A 66 -16.28 5.70 -0.01
CA TRP A 66 -15.19 5.48 -0.96
C TRP A 66 -15.68 5.62 -2.39
N GLN A 67 -15.10 6.58 -3.11
CA GLN A 67 -15.40 6.90 -4.49
C GLN A 67 -14.53 6.06 -5.44
N LEU A 68 -15.15 5.45 -6.45
CA LEU A 68 -14.42 4.80 -7.54
C LEU A 68 -13.63 5.84 -8.34
N VAL A 69 -12.31 5.67 -8.41
CA VAL A 69 -11.41 6.59 -9.14
C VAL A 69 -10.68 5.95 -10.32
N GLY A 70 -10.59 4.62 -10.35
CA GLY A 70 -9.88 3.93 -11.42
C GLY A 70 -9.91 2.42 -11.30
N THR A 71 -9.05 1.79 -12.10
CA THR A 71 -8.78 0.35 -12.06
C THR A 71 -7.29 0.09 -12.22
N THR A 72 -6.81 -0.98 -11.63
CA THR A 72 -5.51 -1.62 -11.90
C THR A 72 -5.76 -3.06 -12.37
N PRO A 73 -4.72 -3.80 -12.83
CA PRO A 73 -4.88 -5.23 -13.15
C PRO A 73 -5.41 -6.08 -11.99
N GLN A 74 -5.21 -5.62 -10.75
CA GLN A 74 -5.65 -6.33 -9.54
C GLN A 74 -7.10 -6.03 -9.14
N GLY A 75 -7.70 -4.93 -9.61
CA GLY A 75 -9.07 -4.59 -9.26
C GLY A 75 -9.47 -3.12 -9.43
N ARG A 76 -10.63 -2.78 -8.87
CA ARG A 76 -11.19 -1.42 -8.85
C ARG A 76 -10.57 -0.61 -7.73
N VAL A 77 -10.17 0.62 -8.04
CA VAL A 77 -9.50 1.52 -7.10
C VAL A 77 -10.51 2.52 -6.53
N TYR A 78 -10.60 2.57 -5.21
CA TYR A 78 -11.50 3.46 -4.49
C TYR A 78 -10.74 4.40 -3.55
N ARG A 79 -10.95 5.71 -3.74
CA ARG A 79 -10.40 6.77 -2.91
C ARG A 79 -11.39 7.12 -1.80
N ARG A 80 -10.90 7.41 -0.61
CA ARG A 80 -11.77 7.87 0.48
C ARG A 80 -12.41 9.23 0.15
N SER A 81 -13.72 9.32 0.31
CA SER A 81 -14.51 10.53 0.02
C SER A 81 -14.66 11.44 1.24
N ASP A 82 -14.74 10.84 2.43
CA ASP A 82 -15.00 11.51 3.72
C ASP A 82 -13.71 11.86 4.48
N GLY A 83 -12.56 11.88 3.80
CA GLY A 83 -11.27 12.20 4.38
C GLY A 83 -10.11 11.57 3.62
N VAL A 84 -8.97 11.45 4.29
CA VAL A 84 -7.78 10.76 3.75
C VAL A 84 -7.64 9.43 4.46
N PHE A 85 -7.39 8.37 3.70
CA PHE A 85 -6.96 7.10 4.25
C PHE A 85 -5.46 6.95 4.04
N THR A 86 -4.77 6.53 5.10
CA THR A 86 -3.33 6.31 5.07
C THR A 86 -3.01 4.89 5.48
N VAL A 87 -1.90 4.40 4.96
CA VAL A 87 -1.27 3.14 5.37
C VAL A 87 0.15 3.43 5.85
N GLU A 88 0.62 2.65 6.81
CA GLU A 88 1.91 2.87 7.45
C GLU A 88 2.86 1.69 7.18
N GLY A 89 4.09 2.02 6.78
CA GLY A 89 5.26 1.14 6.77
C GLY A 89 6.39 1.84 7.52
N ALA A 90 7.54 2.08 6.88
CA ALA A 90 8.54 2.99 7.44
C ALA A 90 8.08 4.47 7.40
N HIS A 91 7.13 4.79 6.52
CA HIS A 91 6.51 6.10 6.37
C HIS A 91 4.99 5.99 6.29
N VAL A 92 4.31 7.13 6.39
CA VAL A 92 2.86 7.26 6.19
C VAL A 92 2.58 7.58 4.72
N HIS A 93 1.73 6.78 4.08
CA HIS A 93 1.37 6.95 2.67
C HIS A 93 -0.15 7.14 2.54
N GLU A 94 -0.59 8.07 1.71
CA GLU A 94 -2.00 8.07 1.26
C GLU A 94 -2.28 6.79 0.47
N ALA A 95 -3.44 6.18 0.69
CA ALA A 95 -3.78 4.91 0.10
C ALA A 95 -5.24 4.84 -0.34
N TYR A 96 -5.45 4.26 -1.52
CA TYR A 96 -6.76 3.94 -2.07
C TYR A 96 -6.97 2.42 -2.00
N LEU A 97 -8.19 1.98 -1.72
CA LEU A 97 -8.52 0.55 -1.69
C LEU A 97 -8.47 -0.03 -3.10
N VAL A 98 -7.91 -1.24 -3.25
CA VAL A 98 -8.02 -2.01 -4.48
C VAL A 98 -8.89 -3.23 -4.23
N LEU A 99 -10.09 -3.24 -4.82
CA LEU A 99 -11.08 -4.30 -4.63
C LEU A 99 -11.18 -5.20 -5.87
N ALA A 100 -11.03 -6.51 -5.64
CA ALA A 100 -11.39 -7.56 -6.58
C ALA A 100 -12.76 -8.12 -6.18
N GLY A 101 -13.83 -7.56 -6.75
CA GLY A 101 -15.19 -7.84 -6.28
C GLY A 101 -15.43 -7.23 -4.90
N ASP A 102 -15.78 -8.08 -3.92
CA ASP A 102 -15.99 -7.73 -2.51
C ASP A 102 -14.74 -7.93 -1.64
N ARG A 103 -13.59 -8.26 -2.24
CA ARG A 103 -12.33 -8.52 -1.51
C ARG A 103 -11.36 -7.37 -1.69
N LEU A 104 -10.87 -6.82 -0.59
CA LEU A 104 -9.69 -5.97 -0.59
C LEU A 104 -8.46 -6.82 -0.84
N VAL A 105 -7.74 -6.53 -1.92
CA VAL A 105 -6.53 -7.28 -2.31
C VAL A 105 -5.25 -6.45 -2.14
N GLY A 106 -5.38 -5.16 -1.88
CA GLY A 106 -4.26 -4.27 -1.63
C GLY A 106 -4.64 -2.81 -1.68
N PHE A 107 -3.62 -1.97 -1.75
CA PHE A 107 -3.74 -0.52 -1.76
C PHE A 107 -3.04 0.07 -2.98
N TYR A 108 -3.64 1.05 -3.62
CA TYR A 108 -2.97 1.87 -4.61
C TYR A 108 -2.43 3.13 -3.93
N LEU A 109 -1.14 3.38 -4.11
CA LEU A 109 -0.41 4.52 -3.53
C LEU A 109 -0.26 5.58 -4.65
N PRO A 110 -1.04 6.68 -4.60
CA PRO A 110 -1.17 7.59 -5.73
C PRO A 110 0.08 8.44 -6.00
N VAL A 111 0.84 8.75 -4.95
CA VAL A 111 2.09 9.52 -5.07
C VAL A 111 3.17 8.67 -5.75
N GLU A 112 3.29 7.42 -5.33
CA GLU A 112 4.27 6.45 -5.80
C GLU A 112 3.85 5.78 -7.12
N LYS A 113 2.56 5.90 -7.51
CA LYS A 113 1.94 5.19 -8.64
C LYS A 113 2.17 3.68 -8.54
N ALA A 114 1.99 3.13 -7.35
CA ALA A 114 2.32 1.75 -7.04
C ALA A 114 1.15 1.01 -6.38
N PHE A 115 1.07 -0.30 -6.64
CA PHE A 115 0.23 -1.24 -5.93
C PHE A 115 1.00 -1.84 -4.76
N SER A 116 0.38 -1.84 -3.58
CA SER A 116 0.85 -2.53 -2.39
C SER A 116 -0.09 -3.70 -2.08
N PRO A 117 0.38 -4.96 -2.21
CA PRO A 117 -0.46 -6.12 -1.90
C PRO A 117 -0.75 -6.20 -0.40
N THR A 118 -1.89 -6.79 -0.05
CA THR A 118 -2.19 -7.22 1.32
C THR A 118 -2.81 -8.62 1.32
N THR A 119 -2.87 -9.26 2.49
CA THR A 119 -3.63 -10.49 2.67
C THR A 119 -5.11 -10.20 2.36
N PRO A 120 -5.74 -10.89 1.39
CA PRO A 120 -7.08 -10.52 0.98
C PRO A 120 -8.13 -10.68 2.06
N VAL A 121 -8.92 -9.63 2.30
CA VAL A 121 -10.02 -9.60 3.28
C VAL A 121 -11.33 -9.26 2.58
N THR A 122 -12.40 -9.99 2.88
CA THR A 122 -13.74 -9.69 2.39
C THR A 122 -14.30 -8.49 3.14
N ILE A 123 -14.87 -7.52 2.42
CA ILE A 123 -15.47 -6.31 2.97
C ILE A 123 -16.94 -6.26 2.54
N LYS A 124 -17.82 -5.93 3.48
CA LYS A 124 -19.23 -5.64 3.17
C LYS A 124 -19.44 -4.15 2.96
N PHE A 125 -19.98 -3.81 1.80
CA PHE A 125 -20.35 -2.43 1.44
C PHE A 125 -21.68 -2.40 0.67
N LYS A 126 -22.30 -1.23 0.63
CA LYS A 126 -23.52 -0.94 -0.14
C LYS A 126 -23.31 0.23 -1.08
#